data_AF-A0A5C1E4U6-F1
#
_entry.id   AF-A0A5C1E4U6-F1
#
_cell.length_a   1.000
_cell.length_b   1.000
_cell.length_c   1.000
_cell.angle_alpha   90.00
_cell.angle_beta   90.00
_cell.angle_gamma   90.00
#
_symmetry.space_group_name_H-M   'P 1'
#
loop_
_entity.id
_entity.type
_entity.pdbx_description
1 polymer ?
#
loop_
_entity_poly.entity_id
_entity_poly.type
_entity_poly.pdbx_seq_one_letter_code
_entity_poly.pdbx_strand_id
1 'polypeptide(L)' 'MNGFMHTRLQDFLRDEEGVTAIEYGLIAALIAIAIIVGASLAGTNLNALFNRIGACLSNPSSAC' A
#
# COMPACT_ATOMS: atom_id res chain seq x y z
N MET A 1 -17.99 48.66 7.21
CA MET A 1 -17.28 47.78 6.26
C MET A 1 -16.79 46.55 7.01
N ASN A 2 -17.68 45.72 7.60
CA ASN A 2 -17.26 44.70 8.60
C ASN A 2 -17.85 43.30 8.34
N GLY A 3 -18.31 43.03 7.11
CA GLY A 3 -18.95 41.76 6.73
C GLY A 3 -18.08 40.76 5.95
N PHE A 4 -16.85 41.12 5.59
CA PHE A 4 -16.04 40.35 4.62
C PHE A 4 -15.08 39.32 5.27
N MET A 5 -14.87 39.39 6.59
CA MET A 5 -13.88 38.58 7.31
C MET A 5 -14.44 37.36 8.06
N HIS A 6 -15.75 37.11 8.02
CA HIS A 6 -16.37 35.99 8.76
C HIS A 6 -16.66 34.75 7.90
N THR A 7 -16.69 34.86 6.58
CA THR A 7 -17.06 33.76 5.67
C THR A 7 -15.90 32.82 5.33
N ARG A 8 -14.67 33.33 5.18
CA ARG A 8 -13.52 32.52 4.70
C ARG A 8 -13.10 31.40 5.65
N LEU A 9 -13.20 31.61 6.96
CA LEU A 9 -12.89 30.58 7.96
C LEU A 9 -14.03 29.55 8.10
N GLN A 10 -15.27 29.99 7.90
CA GLN A 10 -16.45 29.10 7.91
C GLN A 10 -16.53 28.23 6.67
N ASP A 11 -16.11 28.74 5.51
CA ASP A 11 -16.01 27.98 4.26
C ASP A 11 -14.89 26.93 4.35
N PHE A 12 -13.73 27.26 4.93
CA PHE A 12 -12.64 26.29 5.16
C PHE A 12 -13.00 25.18 6.17
N LEU A 13 -13.84 25.48 7.16
CA LEU A 13 -14.38 24.49 8.10
C LEU A 13 -15.56 23.67 7.51
N ARG A 14 -16.16 24.15 6.41
CA ARG A 14 -17.22 23.49 5.65
C ARG A 14 -16.70 22.73 4.42
N ASP A 15 -15.40 22.75 4.16
CA ASP A 15 -14.82 21.99 3.07
C ASP A 15 -14.91 20.48 3.37
N GLU A 16 -15.85 19.83 2.69
CA GLU A 16 -16.01 18.38 2.61
C GLU A 16 -14.81 17.69 1.92
N GLU A 17 -13.82 18.46 1.47
CA GLU A 17 -12.51 17.98 1.00
C GLU A 17 -11.77 17.17 2.08
N GLY A 18 -11.92 17.51 3.37
CA GLY A 18 -11.32 16.73 4.46
C GLY A 18 -12.01 15.39 4.71
N VAL A 19 -13.33 15.32 4.51
CA VAL A 19 -14.13 14.10 4.67
C VAL A 19 -13.86 13.13 3.51
N THR A 20 -13.80 13.64 2.28
CA THR A 20 -13.44 12.84 1.10
C THR A 20 -12.01 12.30 1.18
N ALA A 21 -11.06 13.04 1.77
CA ALA A 21 -9.71 12.54 2.01
C ALA A 21 -9.67 11.31 2.94
N ILE A 22 -10.59 11.17 3.89
CA ILE A 22 -10.66 10.02 4.80
C ILE A 22 -11.22 8.79 4.09
N GLU A 23 -12.20 8.95 3.19
CA GLU A 23 -12.76 7.85 2.41
C GLU A 23 -11.72 7.27 1.43
N TYR A 24 -11.08 8.13 0.64
CA TYR A 24 -10.04 7.68 -0.28
C TYR A 24 -8.77 7.23 0.46
N GLY A 25 -8.48 7.80 1.63
CA GLY A 25 -7.39 7.38 2.51
C GLY A 25 -7.56 5.95 3.01
N LEU A 26 -8.78 5.54 3.37
CA LEU A 26 -9.07 4.18 3.82
C LEU A 26 -8.97 3.17 2.67
N ILE A 27 -9.46 3.51 1.48
CA ILE A 27 -9.31 2.67 0.28
C ILE A 27 -7.83 2.50 -0.09
N ALA A 28 -7.05 3.59 -0.05
CA ALA A 28 -5.61 3.56 -0.31
C ALA A 28 -4.87 2.67 0.70
N ALA A 29 -5.23 2.74 1.98
CA ALA A 29 -4.66 1.87 3.01
C ALA A 29 -4.95 0.38 2.76
N LEU A 30 -6.18 0.03 2.37
CA LEU A 30 -6.55 -1.35 2.04
C LEU A 30 -5.79 -1.88 0.82
N ILE A 31 -5.65 -1.07 -0.23
CA ILE A 31 -4.87 -1.43 -1.42
C ILE A 31 -3.38 -1.63 -1.04
N ALA A 32 -2.83 -0.73 -0.23
CA ALA A 32 -1.44 -0.84 0.23
C ALA A 32 -1.20 -2.14 1.00
N ILE A 33 -2.09 -2.52 1.92
CA ILE A 33 -2.00 -3.77 2.67
C ILE A 33 -2.06 -4.98 1.72
N ALA A 34 -2.99 -4.98 0.76
CA ALA A 34 -3.12 -6.06 -0.23
C ALA A 34 -1.85 -6.24 -1.06
N ILE A 35 -1.23 -5.14 -1.49
CA ILE A 35 0.04 -5.15 -2.23
C ILE A 35 1.17 -5.71 -1.35
N ILE A 36 1.29 -5.25 -0.10
CA ILE A 36 2.34 -5.71 0.83
C ILE A 36 2.22 -7.22 1.06
N VAL A 37 1.01 -7.72 1.32
CA VAL A 37 0.75 -9.15 1.52
C VAL A 37 1.08 -9.94 0.24
N GLY A 38 0.60 -9.49 -0.92
CA GLY A 38 0.86 -10.14 -2.19
C GLY A 38 2.35 -10.18 -2.54
N ALA A 39 3.06 -9.06 -2.37
CA ALA A 39 4.50 -8.97 -2.60
C ALA A 39 5.30 -9.84 -1.62
N SER A 40 4.86 -9.93 -0.37
CA SER A 40 5.50 -10.79 0.65
C SER A 40 5.38 -12.27 0.27
N LEU A 41 4.18 -12.73 -0.11
CA LEU A 41 3.94 -14.10 -0.55
C LEU A 41 4.65 -14.42 -1.86
N ALA A 42 4.68 -13.49 -2.81
CA ALA A 42 5.45 -13.66 -4.03
C ALA A 42 6.95 -13.78 -3.71
N GLY A 43 7.48 -12.91 -2.85
CA GLY A 43 8.87 -12.93 -2.41
C GLY A 43 9.26 -14.24 -1.72
N THR A 44 8.43 -14.80 -0.86
CA THR A 44 8.73 -16.09 -0.20
C THR A 44 8.79 -17.23 -1.20
N ASN A 45 7.84 -17.32 -2.14
CA ASN A 45 7.83 -18.35 -3.18
C ASN A 45 9.02 -18.22 -4.13
N LEU A 46 9.35 -16.99 -4.55
CA LEU A 46 10.52 -16.74 -5.40
C LEU A 46 11.82 -17.13 -4.69
N ASN A 47 11.98 -16.77 -3.42
CA ASN A 47 13.14 -17.20 -2.63
C ASN A 47 13.23 -18.73 -2.51
N ALA A 48 12.11 -19.41 -2.29
CA ALA A 48 12.08 -20.87 -2.24
C ALA A 48 12.51 -21.50 -3.57
N LEU A 49 12.04 -20.94 -4.70
CA LEU A 49 12.45 -21.39 -6.04
C LEU A 49 13.94 -21.18 -6.28
N PHE A 50 14.48 -19.99 -6.00
CA PHE A 50 15.90 -19.72 -6.17
C PHE A 50 16.77 -20.57 -5.24
N ASN A 51 16.33 -20.81 -4.00
CA ASN A 51 17.03 -21.71 -3.08
C ASN A 51 17.05 -23.16 -3.60
N ARG A 52 15.94 -23.63 -4.19
CA ARG A 52 15.87 -24.95 -4.81
C ARG A 52 16.82 -25.06 -6.00
N ILE A 53 16.85 -24.04 -6.86
CA ILE A 53 17.79 -23.97 -7.99
C ILE A 53 19.24 -23.92 -7.49
N GLY A 54 19.53 -23.14 -6.46
CA GLY A 54 20.87 -23.04 -5.88
C GLY A 54 21.34 -24.35 -5.26
N ALA A 55 20.47 -25.03 -4.50
CA ALA A 55 20.74 -26.36 -3.97
C ALA A 55 21.04 -27.36 -5.09
N CYS A 56 20.28 -27.27 -6.18
CA CYS A 56 20.45 -28.09 -7.36
C CYS A 56 21.79 -27.90 -8.07
N LEU A 57 22.23 -26.66 -8.19
CA LEU A 57 23.51 -26.34 -8.79
C LEU A 57 24.68 -26.75 -7.88
N SER A 58 24.49 -26.63 -6.56
CA SER A 58 25.52 -26.97 -5.57
C SER A 58 25.71 -28.48 -5.39
N ASN A 59 24.67 -29.28 -5.55
CA ASN A 59 24.71 -30.74 -5.42
C ASN A 59 23.93 -31.38 -6.57
N PRO A 60 24.56 -31.61 -7.73
CA PRO A 60 23.92 -32.17 -8.92
C PRO A 60 23.65 -33.69 -8.80
N SER A 61 23.37 -34.17 -7.59
CA SER A 61 23.06 -35.57 -7.30
C SER A 61 21.55 -35.73 -7.11
N SER A 62 20.87 -35.92 -8.25
CA SER A 62 19.64 -36.69 -8.42
C SER A 62 18.32 -36.23 -7.78
N ALA A 63 18.17 -35.00 -7.27
CA ALA A 63 16.87 -34.53 -6.75
C ALA A 63 16.56 -33.07 -7.09
N CYS A 64 17.08 -32.62 -8.22
CA CYS A 64 16.49 -31.58 -9.02
C CYS A 64 15.54 -32.26 -9.99
#